data_AF-A0A7Y1ZED6-F1
#
_entry.id   AF-A0A7Y1ZED6-F1
#
_cell.length_a   1.000
_cell.length_b   1.000
_cell.length_c   1.000
_cell.angle_alpha   90.00
_cell.angle_beta   90.00
_cell.angle_gamma   90.00
#
_symmetry.space_group_name_H-M   'P 1'
#
loop_
_entity.id
_entity.type
_entity.pdbx_description
1 polymer ?
#
loop_
_entity_poly.entity_id
_entity_poly.type
_entity_poly.pdbx_seq_one_letter_code
_entity_poly.pdbx_strand_id
1 'polypeptide(L)'
;MNEAVANGAPIQVEGVSYFFGKGELRKQILFDVSTEIAAGEIVILTGPSGSGKTTLLTLIGALRTCQEGAVKILGNALAAASEAELVKVRRRIGYIFQQHNLLTSLSVAQNVQMALELAGEKSRGDWMGRIEKVLEQVGMAEHIHKMPDQLSGGQKQRIGIARALVHHPSIILADEPTASLDKHSGRDVVELIQKLAREEGAAVVLVTHDNRILDIADRILHLEDGRIKNLMDAVGDETGRMMNVMARFEPSAYSELAAFALALTRVASADQQIDESENAIIRSILRDVSHLSEGETELVMQLSHSMLGLQGRPQDAATLEPGTEQYERYQQLLSSLHAVAEADGKVTDDELAEINRIAAELGLRQSTTV
;
A
#
# COMPACT_ATOMS: atom_id res chain seq x y z
N MET A 1 -23.36 16.63 -15.16
CA MET A 1 -24.19 16.81 -13.95
C MET A 1 -23.44 16.17 -12.79
N ASN A 2 -22.52 16.92 -12.19
CA ASN A 2 -21.83 16.55 -10.95
C ASN A 2 -22.50 17.35 -9.83
N GLU A 3 -23.59 16.81 -9.29
CA GLU A 3 -24.17 17.31 -8.06
C GLU A 3 -23.51 16.58 -6.88
N ALA A 4 -22.75 17.36 -6.12
CA ALA A 4 -22.39 17.14 -4.72
C ALA A 4 -21.86 15.75 -4.33
N VAL A 5 -20.54 15.57 -4.48
CA VAL A 5 -19.79 14.74 -3.52
C VAL A 5 -19.87 15.48 -2.18
N ALA A 6 -20.81 15.06 -1.34
CA ALA A 6 -20.99 15.62 -0.01
C ALA A 6 -19.74 15.34 0.85
N ASN A 7 -18.85 16.33 0.97
CA ASN A 7 -17.91 16.63 2.07
C ASN A 7 -17.20 15.47 2.83
N GLY A 8 -17.05 14.29 2.24
CA GLY A 8 -16.37 13.14 2.83
C GLY A 8 -15.76 12.25 1.76
N ALA A 9 -14.74 11.48 2.12
CA ALA A 9 -14.05 10.64 1.15
C ALA A 9 -14.96 9.52 0.57
N PRO A 10 -14.71 9.07 -0.67
CA PRO A 10 -15.47 7.99 -1.30
C PRO A 10 -15.53 6.68 -0.50
N ILE A 11 -14.49 6.37 0.27
CA ILE A 11 -14.42 5.17 1.10
C ILE A 11 -14.10 5.59 2.54
N GLN A 12 -14.99 5.26 3.46
CA GLN A 12 -14.81 5.45 4.89
C GLN A 12 -15.10 4.15 5.63
N VAL A 13 -14.12 3.71 6.40
CA VAL A 13 -14.17 2.50 7.24
C VAL A 13 -13.82 2.96 8.66
N GLU A 14 -14.72 2.75 9.61
CA GLU A 14 -14.58 3.22 10.99
C GLU A 14 -14.85 2.06 11.96
N GLY A 15 -13.82 1.68 12.72
CA GLY A 15 -13.89 0.69 13.79
C GLY A 15 -14.44 -0.67 13.39
N VAL A 16 -14.14 -1.14 12.16
CA VAL A 16 -14.76 -2.34 11.61
C VAL A 16 -14.18 -3.60 12.20
N SER A 17 -15.06 -4.42 12.78
CA SER A 17 -14.76 -5.79 13.19
C SER A 17 -15.62 -6.76 12.40
N TYR A 18 -15.02 -7.85 11.91
CA TYR A 18 -15.71 -8.80 11.04
C TYR A 18 -15.43 -10.25 11.44
N PHE A 19 -16.47 -11.06 11.43
CA PHE A 19 -16.45 -12.46 11.85
C PHE A 19 -16.98 -13.39 10.76
N PHE A 20 -16.37 -14.56 10.64
CA PHE A 20 -16.91 -15.68 9.87
C PHE A 20 -17.49 -16.73 10.80
N GLY A 21 -18.46 -17.51 10.30
CA GLY A 21 -19.12 -18.55 11.07
C GLY A 21 -20.19 -18.02 12.03
N LYS A 22 -20.78 -18.94 12.80
CA LYS A 22 -21.82 -18.66 13.80
C LYS A 22 -21.57 -19.55 15.03
N GLY A 23 -22.05 -19.10 16.20
CA GLY A 23 -21.93 -19.86 17.44
C GLY A 23 -20.48 -20.17 17.80
N GLU A 24 -20.19 -21.42 18.13
CA GLU A 24 -18.84 -21.91 18.50
C GLU A 24 -17.81 -21.81 17.36
N LEU A 25 -18.26 -21.71 16.11
CA LEU A 25 -17.39 -21.54 14.94
C LEU A 25 -17.19 -20.06 14.56
N ARG A 26 -17.67 -19.11 15.38
CA ARG A 26 -17.49 -17.67 15.13
C ARG A 26 -16.01 -17.30 15.31
N LYS A 27 -15.33 -16.99 14.21
CA LYS A 27 -13.93 -16.54 14.20
C LYS A 27 -13.84 -15.11 13.69
N GLN A 28 -13.20 -14.25 14.47
CA GLN A 28 -12.91 -12.88 14.06
C GLN A 28 -11.74 -12.85 13.06
N ILE A 29 -11.88 -12.04 12.02
CA ILE A 29 -10.87 -11.84 10.97
C ILE A 29 -10.40 -10.40 10.89
N LEU A 30 -11.27 -9.42 11.17
CA LEU A 30 -10.89 -8.00 11.25
C LEU A 30 -11.15 -7.49 12.67
N PHE A 31 -10.23 -6.67 13.18
CA PHE A 31 -10.23 -6.14 14.54
C PHE A 31 -10.08 -4.62 14.49
N ASP A 32 -11.18 -3.90 14.68
CA ASP A 32 -11.20 -2.44 14.84
C ASP A 32 -10.48 -1.68 13.70
N VAL A 33 -10.76 -2.09 12.46
CA VAL A 33 -10.11 -1.52 11.28
C VAL A 33 -10.72 -0.17 10.94
N SER A 34 -9.89 0.86 10.88
CA SER A 34 -10.29 2.22 10.45
C SER A 34 -9.39 2.72 9.32
N THR A 35 -9.98 3.23 8.25
CA THR A 35 -9.25 3.88 7.15
C THR A 35 -10.20 4.75 6.32
N GLU A 36 -9.65 5.80 5.71
CA GLU A 36 -10.33 6.68 4.77
C GLU A 36 -9.48 6.80 3.50
N ILE A 37 -10.15 6.77 2.34
CA ILE A 37 -9.52 6.82 1.02
C ILE A 37 -10.22 7.86 0.17
N ALA A 38 -9.49 8.91 -0.18
CA ALA A 38 -9.93 10.07 -0.92
C ALA A 38 -10.16 9.78 -2.42
N ALA A 39 -10.90 10.67 -3.08
CA ALA A 39 -11.07 10.61 -4.52
C ALA A 39 -9.72 10.84 -5.23
N GLY A 40 -9.41 10.01 -6.22
CA GLY A 40 -8.14 10.04 -6.95
C GLY A 40 -6.92 9.53 -6.17
N GLU A 41 -7.12 9.06 -4.94
CA GLU A 41 -6.08 8.43 -4.12
C GLU A 41 -5.93 6.96 -4.51
N ILE A 42 -4.68 6.52 -4.62
CA ILE A 42 -4.29 5.13 -4.87
C ILE A 42 -3.71 4.55 -3.60
N VAL A 43 -4.44 3.60 -3.01
CA VAL A 43 -4.02 2.89 -1.80
C VAL A 43 -3.66 1.45 -2.13
N ILE A 44 -2.48 1.02 -1.71
CA ILE A 44 -2.09 -0.39 -1.77
C ILE A 44 -2.24 -1.03 -0.39
N LEU A 45 -2.96 -2.13 -0.33
CA LEU A 45 -3.16 -2.95 0.86
C LEU A 45 -2.25 -4.18 0.82
N THR A 46 -1.21 -4.18 1.66
CA THR A 46 -0.22 -5.26 1.78
C THR A 46 -0.43 -6.06 3.07
N GLY A 47 0.29 -7.19 3.19
CA GLY A 47 0.27 -8.02 4.41
C GLY A 47 0.26 -9.52 4.11
N PRO A 48 0.50 -10.38 5.11
CA PRO A 48 0.59 -11.83 4.93
C PRO A 48 -0.73 -12.47 4.48
N SER A 49 -0.64 -13.65 3.87
CA SER A 49 -1.82 -14.45 3.53
C SER A 49 -2.69 -14.72 4.76
N GLY A 50 -4.00 -14.53 4.63
CA GLY A 50 -4.95 -14.73 5.73
C GLY A 50 -5.11 -13.54 6.69
N SER A 51 -4.40 -12.42 6.50
CA SER A 51 -4.53 -11.25 7.37
C SER A 51 -5.85 -10.48 7.26
N GLY A 52 -6.69 -10.81 6.27
CA GLY A 52 -8.01 -10.19 6.09
C GLY A 52 -8.12 -9.21 4.92
N LYS A 53 -7.10 -9.08 4.06
CA LYS A 53 -7.08 -8.12 2.93
C LYS A 53 -8.30 -8.24 2.02
N THR A 54 -8.55 -9.44 1.49
CA THR A 54 -9.74 -9.72 0.67
C THR A 54 -11.04 -9.51 1.45
N THR A 55 -11.06 -9.75 2.77
CA THR A 55 -12.24 -9.46 3.61
C THR A 55 -12.53 -7.97 3.65
N LEU A 56 -11.51 -7.13 3.88
CA LEU A 56 -11.64 -5.68 3.86
C LEU A 56 -12.05 -5.18 2.47
N LEU A 57 -11.41 -5.68 1.42
CA LEU A 57 -11.71 -5.31 0.04
C LEU A 57 -13.16 -5.65 -0.35
N THR A 58 -13.66 -6.82 0.07
CA THR A 58 -15.05 -7.24 -0.21
C THR A 58 -16.09 -6.49 0.64
N LEU A 59 -15.72 -5.99 1.82
CA LEU A 59 -16.56 -5.06 2.60
C LEU A 59 -16.67 -3.69 1.92
N ILE A 60 -15.55 -3.13 1.48
CA ILE A 60 -15.51 -1.87 0.70
C ILE A 60 -16.29 -2.02 -0.61
N GLY A 61 -16.19 -3.18 -1.25
CA GLY A 61 -16.92 -3.51 -2.48
C GLY A 61 -18.42 -3.71 -2.32
N ALA A 62 -18.98 -3.57 -1.11
CA ALA A 62 -20.37 -3.88 -0.81
C ALA A 62 -20.78 -5.32 -1.24
N LEU A 63 -19.81 -6.25 -1.23
CA LEU A 63 -20.03 -7.69 -1.49
C LEU A 63 -20.31 -8.45 -0.19
N ARG A 64 -20.08 -7.79 0.96
CA ARG A 64 -20.37 -8.29 2.30
C ARG A 64 -21.04 -7.19 3.11
N THR A 65 -21.93 -7.60 4.02
CA THR A 65 -22.55 -6.67 4.97
C THR A 65 -21.62 -6.46 6.16
N CYS A 66 -21.43 -5.20 6.55
CA CYS A 66 -20.72 -4.84 7.77
C CYS A 66 -21.47 -5.38 8.99
N GLN A 67 -20.75 -5.96 9.96
CA GLN A 67 -21.32 -6.56 11.18
C GLN A 67 -21.18 -5.63 12.37
N GLU A 68 -19.96 -5.15 12.62
CA GLU A 68 -19.61 -4.22 13.70
C GLU A 68 -18.76 -3.10 13.10
N GLY A 69 -18.93 -1.87 13.62
CA GLY A 69 -18.34 -0.65 13.07
C GLY A 69 -19.22 0.00 12.00
N ALA A 70 -18.62 0.88 11.19
CA ALA A 70 -19.29 1.57 10.10
C ALA A 70 -18.47 1.52 8.81
N VAL A 71 -19.16 1.25 7.70
CA VAL A 71 -18.61 1.38 6.35
C VAL A 71 -19.53 2.29 5.56
N LYS A 72 -18.99 3.38 5.02
CA LYS A 72 -19.70 4.28 4.10
C LYS A 72 -18.98 4.32 2.77
N ILE A 73 -19.73 4.10 1.68
CA ILE A 73 -19.21 4.11 0.32
C ILE A 73 -19.99 5.13 -0.49
N LEU A 74 -19.28 6.11 -1.06
CA LEU A 74 -19.87 7.22 -1.82
C LEU A 74 -21.01 7.91 -1.03
N GLY A 75 -20.81 8.09 0.28
CA GLY A 75 -21.80 8.65 1.22
C GLY A 75 -22.91 7.68 1.68
N ASN A 76 -22.95 6.44 1.20
CA ASN A 76 -23.98 5.46 1.56
C ASN A 76 -23.48 4.54 2.68
N ALA A 77 -24.15 4.52 3.83
CA ALA A 77 -23.84 3.60 4.92
C ALA A 77 -24.27 2.15 4.59
N LEU A 78 -23.38 1.18 4.75
CA LEU A 78 -23.63 -0.21 4.30
C LEU A 78 -24.28 -1.12 5.36
N ALA A 79 -24.17 -0.82 6.65
CA ALA A 79 -24.57 -1.73 7.73
C ALA A 79 -26.08 -2.09 7.73
N ALA A 80 -26.94 -1.18 7.27
CA ALA A 80 -28.39 -1.37 7.20
C ALA A 80 -28.95 -1.15 5.78
N ALA A 81 -28.09 -1.12 4.77
CA ALA A 81 -28.50 -0.90 3.39
C ALA A 81 -29.31 -2.10 2.86
N SER A 82 -30.41 -1.80 2.20
CA SER A 82 -31.18 -2.77 1.42
C SER A 82 -30.38 -3.29 0.23
N GLU A 83 -30.74 -4.46 -0.29
CA GLU A 83 -30.08 -5.03 -1.49
C GLU A 83 -30.12 -4.05 -2.67
N ALA A 84 -31.21 -3.29 -2.83
CA ALA A 84 -31.33 -2.28 -3.88
C ALA A 84 -30.31 -1.13 -3.72
N GLU A 85 -30.02 -0.72 -2.49
CA GLU A 85 -28.99 0.29 -2.20
C GLU A 85 -27.58 -0.28 -2.42
N LEU A 86 -27.32 -1.51 -2.00
CA LEU A 86 -26.05 -2.19 -2.26
C LEU A 86 -25.81 -2.38 -3.76
N VAL A 87 -26.84 -2.67 -4.56
CA VAL A 87 -26.73 -2.70 -6.03
C VAL A 87 -26.36 -1.32 -6.58
N LYS A 88 -26.98 -0.23 -6.11
CA LYS A 88 -26.64 1.13 -6.55
C LYS A 88 -25.18 1.49 -6.24
N VAL A 89 -24.67 1.11 -5.07
CA VAL A 89 -23.26 1.27 -4.70
C VAL A 89 -22.37 0.45 -5.62
N ARG A 90 -22.65 -0.84 -5.80
CA ARG A 90 -21.84 -1.74 -6.66
C ARG A 90 -21.75 -1.28 -8.11
N ARG A 91 -22.79 -0.64 -8.65
CA ARG A 91 -22.76 -0.03 -10.01
C ARG A 91 -21.71 1.05 -10.19
N ARG A 92 -21.23 1.66 -9.10
CA ARG A 92 -20.21 2.71 -9.10
C ARG A 92 -18.81 2.16 -8.82
N ILE A 93 -18.68 0.86 -8.58
CA ILE A 93 -17.43 0.18 -8.25
C ILE A 93 -16.99 -0.68 -9.43
N GLY A 94 -15.73 -0.58 -9.83
CA GLY A 94 -15.06 -1.53 -10.70
C GLY A 94 -14.30 -2.52 -9.83
N TYR A 95 -14.64 -3.82 -9.92
CA TYR A 95 -13.96 -4.85 -9.14
C TYR A 95 -13.16 -5.78 -10.05
N ILE A 96 -11.84 -5.81 -9.85
CA ILE A 96 -10.90 -6.71 -10.52
C ILE A 96 -10.60 -7.87 -9.57
N PHE A 97 -11.04 -9.07 -9.95
CA PHE A 97 -10.87 -10.28 -9.15
C PHE A 97 -9.57 -11.01 -9.49
N GLN A 98 -8.97 -11.67 -8.50
CA GLN A 98 -7.82 -12.56 -8.71
C GLN A 98 -8.15 -13.72 -9.66
N GLN A 99 -9.33 -14.32 -9.51
CA GLN A 99 -9.87 -15.24 -10.50
C GLN A 99 -10.64 -14.42 -11.53
N HIS A 100 -10.21 -14.46 -12.79
CA HIS A 100 -10.75 -13.65 -13.91
C HIS A 100 -12.29 -13.59 -13.97
N ASN A 101 -12.97 -14.66 -13.51
CA ASN A 101 -14.42 -14.78 -13.39
C ASN A 101 -15.17 -14.39 -14.69
N LEU A 102 -14.59 -14.72 -15.84
CA LEU A 102 -15.25 -14.53 -17.14
C LEU A 102 -16.31 -15.61 -17.34
N LEU A 103 -17.43 -15.22 -17.93
CA LEU A 103 -18.50 -16.14 -18.33
C LEU A 103 -18.08 -16.83 -19.62
N THR A 104 -17.84 -18.14 -19.56
CA THR A 104 -17.31 -18.94 -20.67
C THR A 104 -18.29 -19.05 -21.85
N SER A 105 -19.58 -18.86 -21.60
CA SER A 105 -20.63 -18.84 -22.62
C SER A 105 -20.74 -17.51 -23.39
N LEU A 106 -19.99 -16.49 -22.98
CA LEU A 106 -20.02 -15.16 -23.57
C LEU A 106 -18.70 -14.82 -24.24
N SER A 107 -18.75 -14.08 -25.34
CA SER A 107 -17.55 -13.53 -25.98
C SER A 107 -16.86 -12.48 -25.10
N VAL A 108 -15.66 -12.07 -25.49
CA VAL A 108 -14.95 -10.95 -24.85
C VAL A 108 -15.82 -9.69 -24.81
N ALA A 109 -16.38 -9.28 -25.95
CA ALA A 109 -17.27 -8.12 -26.03
C ALA A 109 -18.46 -8.23 -25.07
N GLN A 110 -19.10 -9.40 -25.03
CA GLN A 110 -20.28 -9.64 -24.19
C GLN A 110 -19.95 -9.63 -22.69
N ASN A 111 -18.78 -10.16 -22.30
CA ASN A 111 -18.31 -10.09 -20.91
C ASN A 111 -18.11 -8.64 -20.46
N VAL A 112 -17.57 -7.78 -21.33
CA VAL A 112 -17.37 -6.35 -21.02
C VAL A 112 -18.69 -5.59 -21.06
N GLN A 113 -19.54 -5.86 -22.06
CA GLN A 113 -20.86 -5.24 -22.22
C GLN A 113 -21.75 -5.42 -20.98
N MET A 114 -21.69 -6.56 -20.32
CA MET A 114 -22.47 -6.83 -19.12
C MET A 114 -22.25 -5.78 -18.02
N ALA A 115 -21.05 -5.22 -17.88
CA ALA A 115 -20.78 -4.18 -16.90
C ALA A 115 -21.56 -2.89 -17.21
N LEU A 116 -21.67 -2.52 -18.49
CA LEU A 116 -22.45 -1.36 -18.94
C LEU A 116 -23.96 -1.56 -18.69
N GLU A 117 -24.46 -2.76 -18.97
CA GLU A 117 -25.86 -3.13 -18.70
C GLU A 117 -26.18 -3.05 -17.21
N LEU A 118 -25.30 -3.63 -16.38
CA LEU A 118 -25.48 -3.67 -14.94
C LEU A 118 -25.32 -2.29 -14.30
N ALA A 119 -24.49 -1.41 -14.85
CA ALA A 119 -24.36 -0.01 -14.42
C ALA A 119 -25.66 0.80 -14.61
N GLY A 120 -26.64 0.27 -15.34
CA GLY A 120 -27.92 0.92 -15.60
C GLY A 120 -27.86 1.96 -16.71
N GLU A 121 -26.83 1.89 -17.56
CA GLU A 121 -26.76 2.71 -18.76
C GLU A 121 -27.88 2.33 -19.72
N LYS A 122 -28.61 3.32 -20.23
CA LYS A 122 -29.61 3.06 -21.28
C LYS A 122 -28.86 2.71 -22.57
N SER A 123 -29.26 1.62 -23.22
CA SER A 123 -28.75 1.07 -24.51
C SER A 123 -28.74 2.05 -25.72
N ARG A 124 -28.97 3.35 -25.51
CA ARG A 124 -28.93 4.40 -26.55
C ARG A 124 -27.53 5.00 -26.77
N GLY A 125 -26.50 4.56 -26.03
CA GLY A 125 -25.11 5.00 -26.19
C GLY A 125 -24.29 4.09 -27.10
N ASP A 126 -23.15 4.58 -27.59
CA ASP A 126 -22.16 3.81 -28.35
C ASP A 126 -21.39 2.84 -27.43
N TRP A 127 -22.04 1.73 -27.07
CA TRP A 127 -21.43 0.70 -26.23
C TRP A 127 -20.27 0.01 -26.93
N MET A 128 -20.41 -0.27 -28.23
CA MET A 128 -19.35 -0.94 -28.98
C MET A 128 -18.10 -0.08 -29.05
N GLY A 129 -18.20 1.21 -29.35
CA GLY A 129 -17.03 2.10 -29.35
C GLY A 129 -16.34 2.20 -27.98
N ARG A 130 -17.10 2.17 -26.87
CA ARG A 130 -16.51 2.11 -25.52
C ARG A 130 -15.84 0.78 -25.22
N ILE A 131 -16.46 -0.33 -25.62
CA ILE A 131 -15.90 -1.67 -25.49
C ILE A 131 -14.61 -1.78 -26.29
N GLU A 132 -14.60 -1.32 -27.54
CA GLU A 132 -13.41 -1.29 -28.40
C GLU A 132 -12.31 -0.44 -27.78
N LYS A 133 -12.62 0.77 -27.32
CA LYS A 133 -11.66 1.68 -26.68
C LYS A 133 -11.03 1.07 -25.42
N VAL A 134 -11.83 0.49 -24.52
CA VAL A 134 -11.27 -0.12 -23.30
C VAL A 134 -10.47 -1.38 -23.63
N LEU A 135 -10.91 -2.17 -24.62
CA LEU A 135 -10.16 -3.34 -25.08
C LEU A 135 -8.85 -2.95 -25.75
N GLU A 136 -8.80 -1.84 -26.49
CA GLU A 136 -7.58 -1.28 -27.06
C GLU A 136 -6.59 -0.87 -25.96
N GLN A 137 -7.07 -0.16 -24.91
CA GLN A 137 -6.25 0.25 -23.78
C GLN A 137 -5.60 -0.93 -23.04
N VAL A 138 -6.27 -2.08 -23.00
CA VAL A 138 -5.70 -3.30 -22.41
C VAL A 138 -5.05 -4.22 -23.44
N GLY A 139 -4.90 -3.83 -24.71
CA GLY A 139 -4.24 -4.65 -25.73
C GLY A 139 -5.02 -5.91 -26.15
N MET A 140 -6.36 -5.85 -26.11
CA MET A 140 -7.29 -6.95 -26.40
C MET A 140 -8.28 -6.66 -27.55
N ALA A 141 -8.10 -5.56 -28.30
CA ALA A 141 -9.00 -5.17 -29.39
C ALA A 141 -9.20 -6.28 -30.43
N GLU A 142 -8.13 -6.96 -30.85
CA GLU A 142 -8.19 -8.07 -31.83
C GLU A 142 -8.87 -9.34 -31.31
N HIS A 143 -9.22 -9.38 -30.03
CA HIS A 143 -9.81 -10.55 -29.37
C HIS A 143 -11.28 -10.35 -29.01
N ILE A 144 -11.88 -9.24 -29.44
CA ILE A 144 -13.25 -8.81 -29.12
C ILE A 144 -14.32 -9.90 -29.36
N HIS A 145 -14.14 -10.76 -30.38
CA HIS A 145 -15.09 -11.84 -30.71
C HIS A 145 -14.69 -13.22 -30.19
N LYS A 146 -13.53 -13.37 -29.53
CA LYS A 146 -13.09 -14.66 -28.99
C LYS A 146 -13.92 -15.06 -27.77
N MET A 147 -13.96 -16.36 -27.50
CA MET A 147 -14.49 -16.93 -26.27
C MET A 147 -13.37 -17.09 -25.22
N PRO A 148 -13.67 -17.05 -23.91
CA PRO A 148 -12.67 -17.19 -22.85
C PRO A 148 -11.78 -18.43 -22.99
N ASP A 149 -12.31 -19.56 -23.46
CA ASP A 149 -11.54 -20.81 -23.60
C ASP A 149 -10.45 -20.73 -24.68
N GLN A 150 -10.48 -19.70 -25.53
CA GLN A 150 -9.48 -19.45 -26.57
C GLN A 150 -8.35 -18.51 -26.11
N LEU A 151 -8.32 -18.14 -24.83
CA LEU A 151 -7.45 -17.10 -24.27
C LEU A 151 -6.52 -17.64 -23.19
N SER A 152 -5.32 -17.07 -23.12
CA SER A 152 -4.37 -17.33 -22.02
C SER A 152 -4.85 -16.71 -20.70
N GLY A 153 -4.25 -17.11 -19.57
CA GLY A 153 -4.54 -16.52 -18.26
C GLY A 153 -4.41 -14.99 -18.26
N GLY A 154 -3.27 -14.46 -18.71
CA GLY A 154 -3.07 -13.02 -18.78
C GLY A 154 -4.05 -12.28 -19.71
N GLN A 155 -4.45 -12.89 -20.83
CA GLN A 155 -5.50 -12.34 -21.69
C GLN A 155 -6.87 -12.31 -20.98
N LYS A 156 -7.21 -13.35 -20.22
CA LYS A 156 -8.43 -13.36 -19.39
C LYS A 156 -8.40 -12.26 -18.33
N GLN A 157 -7.23 -12.00 -17.73
CA GLN A 157 -7.04 -10.93 -16.75
C GLN A 157 -7.27 -9.55 -17.35
N ARG A 158 -6.68 -9.26 -18.51
CA ARG A 158 -6.92 -8.01 -19.24
C ARG A 158 -8.41 -7.78 -19.53
N ILE A 159 -9.16 -8.82 -19.86
CA ILE A 159 -10.61 -8.70 -20.07
C ILE A 159 -11.35 -8.46 -18.76
N GLY A 160 -10.95 -9.14 -17.68
CA GLY A 160 -11.48 -8.88 -16.33
C GLY A 160 -11.29 -7.43 -15.91
N ILE A 161 -10.13 -6.85 -16.23
CA ILE A 161 -9.81 -5.43 -16.04
C ILE A 161 -10.69 -4.56 -16.93
N ALA A 162 -10.75 -4.80 -18.23
CA ALA A 162 -11.59 -4.04 -19.15
C ALA A 162 -13.07 -4.03 -18.71
N ARG A 163 -13.60 -5.18 -18.29
CA ARG A 163 -14.96 -5.30 -17.74
C ARG A 163 -15.15 -4.44 -16.48
N ALA A 164 -14.16 -4.36 -15.61
CA ALA A 164 -14.25 -3.56 -14.39
C ALA A 164 -14.18 -2.05 -14.64
N LEU A 165 -13.52 -1.62 -15.74
CA LEU A 165 -13.22 -0.22 -16.00
C LEU A 165 -14.13 0.44 -17.05
N VAL A 166 -14.80 -0.35 -17.91
CA VAL A 166 -15.57 0.16 -19.05
C VAL A 166 -16.67 1.16 -18.67
N HIS A 167 -17.25 1.04 -17.47
CA HIS A 167 -18.32 1.92 -16.97
C HIS A 167 -17.82 3.15 -16.21
N HIS A 168 -16.51 3.45 -16.25
CA HIS A 168 -15.90 4.61 -15.56
C HIS A 168 -16.27 4.67 -14.07
N PRO A 169 -15.85 3.66 -13.28
CA PRO A 169 -16.24 3.57 -11.88
C PRO A 169 -15.62 4.70 -11.05
N SER A 170 -16.33 5.10 -9.99
CA SER A 170 -15.80 6.09 -9.02
C SER A 170 -14.86 5.44 -8.00
N ILE A 171 -14.89 4.12 -7.88
CA ILE A 171 -14.01 3.34 -7.03
C ILE A 171 -13.50 2.13 -7.81
N ILE A 172 -12.19 1.88 -7.79
CA ILE A 172 -11.57 0.69 -8.36
C ILE A 172 -11.03 -0.17 -7.22
N LEU A 173 -11.50 -1.40 -7.11
CA LEU A 173 -11.00 -2.40 -6.17
C LEU A 173 -10.34 -3.51 -6.95
N ALA A 174 -9.12 -3.87 -6.58
CA ALA A 174 -8.36 -4.86 -7.30
C ALA A 174 -7.70 -5.85 -6.33
N ASP A 175 -7.97 -7.14 -6.54
CA ASP A 175 -7.34 -8.23 -5.79
C ASP A 175 -6.33 -8.95 -6.70
N GLU A 176 -5.05 -8.70 -6.48
CA GLU A 176 -3.92 -9.25 -7.24
C GLU A 176 -4.04 -9.05 -8.77
N PRO A 177 -4.22 -7.80 -9.25
CA PRO A 177 -4.54 -7.54 -10.65
C PRO A 177 -3.43 -7.96 -11.63
N THR A 178 -2.18 -8.03 -11.16
CA THR A 178 -0.99 -8.35 -11.98
C THR A 178 -0.50 -9.79 -11.84
N ALA A 179 -1.10 -10.62 -10.98
CA ALA A 179 -0.57 -11.96 -10.67
C ALA A 179 -0.49 -12.91 -11.87
N SER A 180 -1.33 -12.72 -12.89
CA SER A 180 -1.34 -13.52 -14.12
C SER A 180 -0.68 -12.80 -15.32
N LEU A 181 0.00 -11.68 -15.09
CA LEU A 181 0.57 -10.83 -16.13
C LEU A 181 2.11 -10.82 -16.07
N ASP A 182 2.75 -10.74 -17.24
CA ASP A 182 4.18 -10.47 -17.33
C ASP A 182 4.49 -9.02 -16.91
N LYS A 183 5.77 -8.69 -16.76
CA LYS A 183 6.22 -7.38 -16.24
C LYS A 183 5.69 -6.20 -17.06
N HIS A 184 5.70 -6.29 -18.39
CA HIS A 184 5.30 -5.17 -19.23
C HIS A 184 3.78 -5.03 -19.22
N SER A 185 3.07 -6.12 -19.47
CA SER A 185 1.60 -6.16 -19.42
C SER A 185 1.03 -5.73 -18.07
N GLY A 186 1.67 -6.13 -16.98
CA GLY A 186 1.29 -5.73 -15.63
C GLY A 186 1.44 -4.23 -15.43
N ARG A 187 2.51 -3.64 -15.98
CA ARG A 187 2.73 -2.19 -15.89
C ARG A 187 1.70 -1.39 -16.67
N ASP A 188 1.39 -1.80 -17.90
CA ASP A 188 0.39 -1.11 -18.73
C ASP A 188 -0.99 -1.04 -18.04
N VAL A 189 -1.37 -2.13 -17.37
CA VAL A 189 -2.62 -2.20 -16.57
C VAL A 189 -2.60 -1.25 -15.39
N VAL A 190 -1.47 -1.20 -14.67
CA VAL A 190 -1.29 -0.37 -13.49
C VAL A 190 -1.30 1.11 -13.88
N GLU A 191 -0.68 1.47 -14.99
CA GLU A 191 -0.70 2.82 -15.57
C GLU A 191 -2.12 3.22 -16.01
N LEU A 192 -2.89 2.28 -16.58
CA LEU A 192 -4.30 2.52 -16.88
C LEU A 192 -5.12 2.82 -15.61
N ILE A 193 -4.93 2.05 -14.55
CA ILE A 193 -5.60 2.29 -13.26
C ILE A 193 -5.17 3.64 -12.67
N GLN A 194 -3.88 3.96 -12.71
CA GLN A 194 -3.36 5.23 -12.25
C GLN A 194 -3.97 6.40 -13.03
N LYS A 195 -4.08 6.28 -14.37
CA LYS A 195 -4.72 7.27 -15.21
C LYS A 195 -6.17 7.53 -14.79
N LEU A 196 -6.95 6.48 -14.54
CA LEU A 196 -8.34 6.62 -14.07
C LEU A 196 -8.42 7.29 -12.70
N ALA A 197 -7.49 6.98 -11.79
CA ALA A 197 -7.41 7.66 -10.50
C ALA A 197 -7.15 9.16 -10.66
N ARG A 198 -6.13 9.53 -11.45
CA ARG A 198 -5.67 10.92 -11.60
C ARG A 198 -6.58 11.77 -12.47
N GLU A 199 -7.06 11.24 -13.59
CA GLU A 199 -7.86 12.02 -14.56
C GLU A 199 -9.36 11.99 -14.26
N GLU A 200 -9.88 10.86 -13.77
CA GLU A 200 -11.32 10.68 -13.51
C GLU A 200 -11.67 10.77 -12.02
N GLY A 201 -10.68 10.90 -11.14
CA GLY A 201 -10.88 11.04 -9.70
C GLY A 201 -11.35 9.74 -9.02
N ALA A 202 -11.11 8.59 -9.63
CA ALA A 202 -11.48 7.30 -9.04
C ALA A 202 -10.63 7.00 -7.79
N ALA A 203 -11.26 6.64 -6.67
CA ALA A 203 -10.52 6.13 -5.52
C ALA A 203 -10.10 4.67 -5.78
N VAL A 204 -8.84 4.32 -5.53
CA VAL A 204 -8.29 3.01 -5.90
C VAL A 204 -7.79 2.27 -4.66
N VAL A 205 -8.19 1.00 -4.53
CA VAL A 205 -7.66 0.07 -3.51
C VAL A 205 -7.13 -1.18 -4.19
N LEU A 206 -5.83 -1.39 -4.10
CA LEU A 206 -5.12 -2.50 -4.72
C LEU A 206 -4.58 -3.43 -3.63
N VAL A 207 -4.99 -4.69 -3.64
CA VAL A 207 -4.36 -5.74 -2.85
C VAL A 207 -3.31 -6.40 -3.74
N THR A 208 -2.04 -6.36 -3.32
CA THR A 208 -1.00 -7.09 -4.03
C THR A 208 0.19 -7.47 -3.15
N HIS A 209 0.93 -8.48 -3.59
CA HIS A 209 2.30 -8.79 -3.13
C HIS A 209 3.37 -8.41 -4.18
N ASP A 210 2.97 -7.77 -5.28
CA ASP A 210 3.87 -7.38 -6.36
C ASP A 210 4.55 -6.04 -6.06
N ASN A 211 5.81 -6.11 -5.62
CA ASN A 211 6.60 -4.91 -5.30
C ASN A 211 6.82 -3.97 -6.49
N ARG A 212 6.62 -4.45 -7.73
CA ARG A 212 6.88 -3.67 -8.96
C ARG A 212 5.85 -2.57 -9.21
N ILE A 213 4.76 -2.55 -8.44
CA ILE A 213 3.64 -1.61 -8.63
C ILE A 213 3.44 -0.69 -7.42
N LEU A 214 4.36 -0.75 -6.44
CA LEU A 214 4.28 0.08 -5.24
C LEU A 214 4.54 1.56 -5.53
N ASP A 215 5.28 1.86 -6.59
CA ASP A 215 5.67 3.21 -7.00
C ASP A 215 4.49 4.09 -7.44
N ILE A 216 3.34 3.49 -7.75
CA ILE A 216 2.12 4.24 -8.13
C ILE A 216 1.22 4.58 -6.94
N ALA A 217 1.50 4.06 -5.75
CA ALA A 217 0.67 4.26 -4.57
C ALA A 217 0.88 5.66 -3.96
N ASP A 218 -0.21 6.30 -3.56
CA ASP A 218 -0.15 7.46 -2.69
C ASP A 218 0.08 7.05 -1.24
N ARG A 219 -0.55 5.94 -0.83
CA ARG A 219 -0.48 5.40 0.53
C ARG A 219 -0.42 3.87 0.51
N ILE A 220 0.35 3.29 1.43
CA ILE A 220 0.42 1.85 1.65
C ILE A 220 -0.16 1.55 3.03
N LEU A 221 -1.15 0.66 3.08
CA LEU A 221 -1.73 0.13 4.31
C LEU A 221 -1.24 -1.30 4.50
N HIS A 222 -0.65 -1.60 5.66
CA HIS A 222 -0.23 -2.95 6.01
C HIS A 222 -1.27 -3.59 6.94
N LEU A 223 -1.86 -4.71 6.52
CA LEU A 223 -2.82 -5.47 7.31
C LEU A 223 -2.18 -6.76 7.82
N GLU A 224 -2.00 -6.87 9.13
CA GLU A 224 -1.48 -8.06 9.81
C GLU A 224 -2.45 -8.47 10.92
N ASP A 225 -2.74 -9.77 11.02
CA ASP A 225 -3.66 -10.34 12.02
C ASP A 225 -4.99 -9.58 12.17
N GLY A 226 -5.53 -9.08 11.06
CA GLY A 226 -6.81 -8.37 11.01
C GLY A 226 -6.78 -6.93 11.50
N ARG A 227 -5.60 -6.35 11.75
CA ARG A 227 -5.41 -4.95 12.14
C ARG A 227 -4.57 -4.22 11.11
N ILE A 228 -4.88 -2.95 10.88
CA ILE A 228 -3.99 -2.07 10.13
C ILE A 228 -2.85 -1.69 11.08
N LYS A 229 -1.63 -2.05 10.71
CA LYS A 229 -0.41 -1.62 11.40
C LYS A 229 0.20 -0.43 10.67
N ASN A 230 0.93 0.41 11.42
CA ASN A 230 1.78 1.40 10.78
C ASN A 230 2.88 0.68 10.00
N LEU A 231 3.22 1.19 8.81
CA LEU A 231 4.25 0.60 7.97
C LEU A 231 5.59 0.51 8.70
N MET A 232 5.90 1.47 9.58
CA MET A 232 7.09 1.46 10.44
C MET A 232 7.12 0.26 11.40
N ASP A 233 5.99 -0.09 12.01
CA ASP A 233 5.89 -1.25 12.92
C ASP A 233 6.05 -2.56 12.13
N ALA A 234 5.44 -2.64 10.94
CA ALA A 234 5.53 -3.80 10.07
C ALA A 234 6.95 -4.02 9.50
N VAL A 235 7.59 -2.94 9.04
CA VAL A 235 8.99 -2.97 8.57
C VAL A 235 9.91 -3.31 9.75
N GLY A 236 9.69 -2.76 10.94
CA GLY A 236 10.44 -3.12 12.15
C GLY A 236 10.32 -4.59 12.51
N ASP A 237 9.09 -5.14 12.52
CA ASP A 237 8.82 -6.55 12.82
C ASP A 237 9.45 -7.50 11.79
N GLU A 238 9.31 -7.21 10.49
CA GLU A 238 9.80 -8.07 9.41
C GLU A 238 11.33 -7.97 9.26
N THR A 239 11.89 -6.78 9.42
CA THR A 239 13.34 -6.56 9.48
C THR A 239 13.92 -7.24 10.71
N GLY A 240 13.27 -7.15 11.87
CA GLY A 240 13.68 -7.85 13.09
C GLY A 240 13.61 -9.38 12.96
N ARG A 241 12.63 -9.92 12.24
CA ARG A 241 12.56 -11.36 11.90
C ARG A 241 13.66 -11.76 10.94
N MET A 242 13.92 -10.97 9.90
CA MET A 242 15.00 -11.21 8.94
C MET A 242 16.36 -11.18 9.63
N MET A 243 16.61 -10.17 10.48
CA MET A 243 17.81 -10.06 11.31
C MET A 243 17.95 -11.26 12.26
N ASN A 244 16.88 -11.71 12.90
CA ASN A 244 16.93 -12.89 13.78
C ASN A 244 17.22 -14.19 13.03
N VAL A 245 16.77 -14.32 11.78
CA VAL A 245 17.09 -15.47 10.94
C VAL A 245 18.53 -15.37 10.46
N MET A 246 18.98 -14.21 9.97
CA MET A 246 20.34 -14.02 9.46
C MET A 246 21.40 -14.09 10.56
N ALA A 247 21.11 -13.59 11.77
CA ALA A 247 21.97 -13.73 12.95
C ALA A 247 22.23 -15.21 13.32
N ARG A 248 21.37 -16.14 12.90
CA ARG A 248 21.60 -17.59 13.09
C ARG A 248 22.53 -18.20 12.05
N PHE A 249 22.69 -17.57 10.89
CA PHE A 249 23.43 -18.14 9.76
C PHE A 249 24.75 -17.42 9.47
N GLU A 250 24.83 -16.10 9.62
CA GLU A 250 26.06 -15.29 9.45
C GLU A 250 26.10 -14.14 10.48
N PRO A 251 26.71 -14.36 11.66
CA PRO A 251 26.80 -13.35 12.71
C PRO A 251 27.57 -12.07 12.31
N SER A 252 28.46 -12.16 11.31
CA SER A 252 29.29 -11.04 10.85
C SER A 252 28.61 -10.08 9.87
N ALA A 253 27.47 -10.45 9.27
CA ALA A 253 26.69 -9.58 8.38
C ALA A 253 25.71 -8.66 9.15
N TYR A 254 25.72 -8.77 10.48
CA TYR A 254 24.76 -8.11 11.38
C TYR A 254 24.93 -6.58 11.39
N SER A 255 26.17 -6.07 11.37
CA SER A 255 26.47 -4.64 11.36
C SER A 255 26.00 -3.93 10.07
N GLU A 256 26.19 -4.59 8.92
CA GLU A 256 25.81 -4.06 7.61
C GLU A 256 24.28 -4.00 7.43
N LEU A 257 23.58 -5.03 7.88
CA LEU A 257 22.11 -5.10 7.83
C LEU A 257 21.43 -4.21 8.88
N ALA A 258 22.04 -4.06 10.06
CA ALA A 258 21.60 -3.10 11.07
C ALA A 258 21.73 -1.66 10.56
N ALA A 259 22.86 -1.31 9.92
CA ALA A 259 23.06 0.00 9.30
C ALA A 259 22.07 0.27 8.15
N PHE A 260 21.76 -0.75 7.33
CA PHE A 260 20.74 -0.69 6.29
C PHE A 260 19.32 -0.42 6.85
N ALA A 261 18.93 -1.15 7.91
CA ALA A 261 17.66 -0.95 8.59
C ALA A 261 17.58 0.41 9.29
N LEU A 262 18.68 0.89 9.87
CA LEU A 262 18.78 2.21 10.48
C LEU A 262 18.61 3.31 9.42
N ALA A 263 19.23 3.15 8.25
CA ALA A 263 19.10 4.07 7.13
C ALA A 263 17.65 4.12 6.62
N LEU A 264 17.01 2.97 6.43
CA LEU A 264 15.59 2.90 6.03
C LEU A 264 14.65 3.51 7.08
N THR A 265 14.91 3.26 8.36
CA THR A 265 14.11 3.83 9.47
C THR A 265 14.28 5.34 9.57
N ARG A 266 15.50 5.85 9.32
CA ARG A 266 15.82 7.28 9.34
C ARG A 266 15.23 8.02 8.15
N VAL A 267 15.24 7.43 6.95
CA VAL A 267 14.56 7.96 5.76
C VAL A 267 13.04 7.94 5.92
N ALA A 268 12.48 6.91 6.55
CA ALA A 268 11.05 6.85 6.81
C ALA A 268 10.58 7.85 7.89
N SER A 269 11.47 8.27 8.79
CA SER A 269 11.13 9.12 9.96
C SER A 269 11.35 10.63 9.74
N ALA A 270 12.07 11.05 8.69
CA ALA A 270 12.26 12.45 8.34
C ALA A 270 11.32 12.85 7.18
N ASP A 271 10.29 13.64 7.50
CA ASP A 271 9.35 14.33 6.61
C ASP A 271 9.60 14.22 5.10
N GLN A 272 9.16 13.13 4.45
CA GLN A 272 9.00 12.94 3.00
C GLN A 272 10.03 13.60 2.02
N GLN A 273 11.20 14.06 2.48
CA GLN A 273 12.23 14.82 1.77
C GLN A 273 13.54 14.76 2.57
N ILE A 274 14.55 14.06 2.01
CA ILE A 274 15.90 14.00 2.58
C ILE A 274 16.70 15.21 2.12
N ASP A 275 17.48 15.75 3.06
CA ASP A 275 18.34 16.88 2.86
C ASP A 275 19.82 16.46 2.60
N GLU A 276 20.62 17.26 1.88
CA GLU A 276 22.00 16.92 1.49
C GLU A 276 22.97 16.76 2.69
N SER A 277 22.68 17.39 3.85
CA SER A 277 23.45 17.19 5.08
C SER A 277 23.07 15.89 5.76
N GLU A 278 21.79 15.52 5.72
CA GLU A 278 21.34 14.20 6.15
C GLU A 278 21.94 13.11 5.27
N ASN A 279 21.99 13.31 3.96
CA ASN A 279 22.67 12.41 3.02
C ASN A 279 24.17 12.27 3.31
N ALA A 280 24.86 13.35 3.69
CA ALA A 280 26.27 13.29 4.07
C ALA A 280 26.50 12.51 5.38
N ILE A 281 25.61 12.69 6.36
CA ILE A 281 25.68 11.98 7.65
C ILE A 281 25.38 10.49 7.46
N ILE A 282 24.35 10.15 6.67
CA ILE A 282 24.01 8.75 6.35
C ILE A 282 25.18 8.05 5.65
N ARG A 283 25.84 8.74 4.70
CA ARG A 283 27.05 8.23 4.02
C ARG A 283 28.21 7.99 5.00
N SER A 284 28.42 8.88 5.98
CA SER A 284 29.48 8.68 7.00
C SER A 284 29.19 7.45 7.86
N ILE A 285 27.96 7.31 8.35
CA ILE A 285 27.56 6.20 9.21
C ILE A 285 27.66 4.85 8.47
N LEU A 286 27.21 4.78 7.22
CA LEU A 286 27.33 3.57 6.39
C LEU A 286 28.80 3.22 6.07
N ARG A 287 29.69 4.21 6.04
CA ARG A 287 31.12 3.97 5.84
C ARG A 287 31.81 3.52 7.12
N ASP A 288 31.50 4.14 8.24
CA ASP A 288 32.21 3.98 9.51
C ASP A 288 31.72 2.78 10.33
N VAL A 289 30.44 2.41 10.24
CA VAL A 289 29.83 1.29 11.00
C VAL A 289 29.88 -0.04 10.23
N SER A 290 29.96 0.00 8.90
CA SER A 290 29.79 -1.18 8.04
C SER A 290 30.98 -1.50 7.11
N HIS A 291 32.11 -0.78 7.19
CA HIS A 291 33.28 -0.98 6.32
C HIS A 291 32.98 -1.05 4.80
N LEU A 292 31.87 -0.46 4.36
CA LEU A 292 31.44 -0.49 2.97
C LEU A 292 32.34 0.40 2.11
N SER A 293 32.65 -0.04 0.89
CA SER A 293 33.34 0.81 -0.08
C SER A 293 32.45 1.97 -0.53
N GLU A 294 33.06 3.02 -1.10
CA GLU A 294 32.35 4.20 -1.57
C GLU A 294 31.29 3.88 -2.63
N GLY A 295 31.53 2.86 -3.47
CA GLY A 295 30.55 2.39 -4.47
C GLY A 295 29.39 1.60 -3.87
N GLU A 296 29.63 0.81 -2.82
CA GLU A 296 28.59 0.02 -2.14
C GLU A 296 27.67 0.92 -1.30
N THR A 297 28.25 1.93 -0.66
CA THR A 297 27.50 2.97 0.05
C THR A 297 26.55 3.70 -0.89
N GLU A 298 27.02 4.07 -2.09
CA GLU A 298 26.20 4.76 -3.08
C GLU A 298 25.09 3.86 -3.65
N LEU A 299 25.36 2.57 -3.85
CA LEU A 299 24.36 1.60 -4.32
C LEU A 299 23.24 1.40 -3.27
N VAL A 300 23.59 1.28 -2.00
CA VAL A 300 22.64 1.19 -0.88
C VAL A 300 21.78 2.45 -0.80
N MET A 301 22.40 3.63 -0.96
CA MET A 301 21.69 4.90 -0.98
C MET A 301 20.74 5.00 -2.17
N GLN A 302 21.17 4.58 -3.37
CA GLN A 302 20.34 4.56 -4.57
C GLN A 302 19.16 3.60 -4.46
N LEU A 303 19.37 2.40 -3.91
CA LEU A 303 18.29 1.44 -3.65
C LEU A 303 17.29 1.98 -2.63
N SER A 304 17.76 2.64 -1.58
CA SER A 304 16.90 3.27 -0.57
C SER A 304 16.09 4.43 -1.16
N HIS A 305 16.71 5.30 -1.96
CA HIS A 305 16.02 6.39 -2.66
C HIS A 305 15.00 5.85 -3.68
N SER A 306 15.34 4.77 -4.39
CA SER A 306 14.46 4.14 -5.38
C SER A 306 13.29 3.41 -4.75
N MET A 307 13.43 2.86 -3.54
CA MET A 307 12.33 2.23 -2.82
C MET A 307 11.38 3.25 -2.17
N LEU A 308 11.84 4.48 -1.92
CA LEU A 308 11.11 5.49 -1.15
C LEU A 308 10.65 6.71 -1.97
N GLY A 309 11.08 6.87 -3.22
CA GLY A 309 10.49 7.81 -4.18
C GLY A 309 10.70 9.30 -3.89
N LEU A 310 11.79 9.70 -3.23
CA LEU A 310 11.98 11.07 -2.71
C LEU A 310 12.77 11.99 -3.68
N GLN A 311 12.29 13.21 -3.92
CA GLN A 311 13.01 14.34 -4.55
C GLN A 311 13.22 15.47 -3.51
N GLY A 312 14.42 16.08 -3.45
CA GLY A 312 14.92 16.76 -2.23
C GLY A 312 14.88 18.30 -2.09
N ARG A 313 15.18 18.73 -0.82
CA ARG A 313 15.68 19.99 -0.17
C ARG A 313 14.95 21.35 -0.29
N PRO A 314 15.13 22.36 0.65
CA PRO A 314 16.20 22.54 1.69
C PRO A 314 15.83 23.11 3.12
N GLN A 315 16.74 22.81 4.10
CA GLN A 315 17.36 23.62 5.21
C GLN A 315 16.53 24.47 6.20
N ASP A 316 16.57 24.09 7.50
CA ASP A 316 16.98 24.94 8.64
C ASP A 316 16.90 24.17 9.99
N ALA A 317 18.04 23.79 10.58
CA ALA A 317 18.10 23.09 11.86
C ALA A 317 18.22 24.09 13.02
N ALA A 318 17.11 24.34 13.72
CA ALA A 318 17.09 25.03 15.01
C ALA A 318 17.08 24.02 16.18
N THR A 319 17.73 24.37 17.28
CA THR A 319 17.81 23.58 18.53
C THR A 319 16.44 23.15 19.05
N LEU A 320 16.28 21.86 19.34
CA LEU A 320 15.03 21.25 19.81
C LEU A 320 14.77 21.48 21.30
N GLU A 321 13.58 21.94 21.65
CA GLU A 321 13.18 22.15 23.05
C GLU A 321 12.61 20.86 23.70
N PRO A 322 12.96 20.56 24.97
CA PRO A 322 12.42 19.42 25.72
C PRO A 322 10.89 19.46 25.84
N GLY A 323 10.23 18.31 25.61
CA GLY A 323 8.77 18.15 25.72
C GLY A 323 7.98 18.43 24.44
N THR A 324 8.67 18.74 23.34
CA THR A 324 8.05 18.71 22.01
C THR A 324 7.93 17.26 21.52
N GLU A 325 6.91 16.96 20.71
CA GLU A 325 6.72 15.63 20.11
C GLU A 325 7.97 15.18 19.34
N GLN A 326 8.67 16.13 18.72
CA GLN A 326 9.91 15.91 18.01
C GLN A 326 11.08 15.56 18.96
N TYR A 327 11.19 16.22 20.12
CA TYR A 327 12.17 15.87 21.17
C TYR A 327 11.89 14.48 21.76
N GLU A 328 10.62 14.15 22.04
CA GLU A 328 10.24 12.83 22.56
C GLU A 328 10.55 11.70 21.56
N ARG A 329 10.30 11.93 20.27
CA ARG A 329 10.68 10.99 19.20
C ARG A 329 12.18 10.78 19.12
N TYR A 330 13.00 11.83 19.22
CA TYR A 330 14.46 11.67 19.22
C TYR A 330 14.99 11.02 20.50
N GLN A 331 14.35 11.22 21.64
CA GLN A 331 14.66 10.47 22.87
C GLN A 331 14.33 8.99 22.73
N GLN A 332 13.19 8.66 22.13
CA GLN A 332 12.80 7.28 21.85
C GLN A 332 13.79 6.62 20.89
N LEU A 333 14.26 7.34 19.88
CA LEU A 333 15.32 6.89 18.96
C LEU A 333 16.64 6.61 19.69
N LEU A 334 17.11 7.50 20.56
CA LEU A 334 18.31 7.26 21.38
C LEU A 334 18.16 6.02 22.27
N SER A 335 16.96 5.81 22.84
CA SER A 335 16.69 4.62 23.65
C SER A 335 16.76 3.32 22.82
N SER A 336 16.30 3.36 21.57
CA SER A 336 16.42 2.23 20.65
C SER A 336 17.86 1.99 20.21
N LEU A 337 18.66 3.05 19.98
CA LEU A 337 20.09 2.92 19.68
C LEU A 337 20.86 2.29 20.84
N HIS A 338 20.58 2.70 22.07
CA HIS A 338 21.13 2.06 23.26
C HIS A 338 20.70 0.59 23.38
N ALA A 339 19.41 0.28 23.16
CA ALA A 339 18.92 -1.10 23.22
C ALA A 339 19.54 -2.01 22.16
N VAL A 340 19.85 -1.47 20.98
CA VAL A 340 20.55 -2.19 19.91
C VAL A 340 22.02 -2.40 20.26
N ALA A 341 22.69 -1.38 20.81
CA ALA A 341 24.07 -1.52 21.27
C ALA A 341 24.19 -2.48 22.47
N GLU A 342 23.14 -2.61 23.29
CA GLU A 342 23.09 -3.57 24.39
C GLU A 342 22.69 -5.00 23.96
N ALA A 343 22.28 -5.20 22.71
CA ALA A 343 21.67 -6.46 22.26
C ALA A 343 22.64 -7.66 22.26
N ASP A 344 23.95 -7.41 22.21
CA ASP A 344 25.00 -8.44 22.33
C ASP A 344 25.53 -8.63 23.77
N GLY A 345 25.00 -7.85 24.72
CA GLY A 345 25.33 -7.89 26.13
C GLY A 345 26.57 -7.10 26.55
N LYS A 346 27.24 -6.35 25.65
CA LYS A 346 28.33 -5.43 25.99
C LYS A 346 28.39 -4.24 25.03
N VAL A 347 27.96 -3.08 25.51
CA VAL A 347 28.19 -1.81 24.81
C VAL A 347 29.67 -1.45 24.87
N THR A 348 30.29 -1.24 23.72
CA THR A 348 31.68 -0.78 23.64
C THR A 348 31.81 0.73 23.87
N ASP A 349 32.97 1.19 24.34
CA ASP A 349 33.22 2.62 24.57
C ASP A 349 33.11 3.45 23.28
N ASP A 350 33.41 2.85 22.13
CA ASP A 350 33.29 3.48 20.81
C ASP A 350 31.81 3.64 20.39
N GLU A 351 30.97 2.63 20.63
CA GLU A 351 29.52 2.72 20.40
C GLU A 351 28.86 3.76 21.30
N LEU A 352 29.28 3.85 22.56
CA LEU A 352 28.83 4.87 23.50
C LEU A 352 29.27 6.27 23.08
N ALA A 353 30.53 6.44 22.64
CA ALA A 353 31.02 7.73 22.14
C ALA A 353 30.23 8.19 20.91
N GLU A 354 29.89 7.24 20.04
CA GLU A 354 29.13 7.49 18.82
C GLU A 354 27.67 7.86 19.08
N ILE A 355 26.99 7.13 19.97
CA ILE A 355 25.61 7.47 20.38
C ILE A 355 25.56 8.86 21.03
N ASN A 356 26.56 9.20 21.84
CA ASN A 356 26.66 10.52 22.46
C ASN A 356 26.95 11.64 21.44
N ARG A 357 27.73 11.36 20.40
CA ARG A 357 27.96 12.29 19.29
C ARG A 357 26.67 12.53 18.50
N ILE A 358 25.92 11.47 18.20
CA ILE A 358 24.62 11.53 17.52
C ILE A 358 23.62 12.34 18.36
N ALA A 359 23.58 12.14 19.68
CA ALA A 359 22.74 12.94 20.58
C ALA A 359 23.08 14.45 20.51
N ALA A 360 24.37 14.79 20.43
CA ALA A 360 24.82 16.18 20.32
C ALA A 360 24.48 16.82 18.96
N GLU A 361 24.61 16.07 17.86
CA GLU A 361 24.22 16.51 16.50
C GLU A 361 22.70 16.73 16.39
N LEU A 362 21.90 15.95 17.11
CA LEU A 362 20.45 16.10 17.21
C LEU A 362 20.01 17.19 18.22
N GLY A 363 20.94 17.94 18.80
CA GLY A 363 20.64 19.02 19.74
C GLY A 363 20.14 18.56 21.12
N LEU A 364 20.22 17.26 21.42
CA LEU A 364 19.82 16.69 22.70
C LEU A 364 20.99 16.81 23.69
N ARG A 365 21.02 17.88 24.50
CA ARG A 365 22.00 17.98 25.59
C ARG A 365 21.62 17.02 26.72
N GLN A 366 22.48 16.04 27.00
CA GLN A 366 22.35 15.26 28.23
C GLN A 366 22.60 16.15 29.46
N SER A 367 21.71 16.08 30.44
CA SER A 367 21.96 16.59 31.79
C SER A 367 23.01 15.69 32.45
N THR A 368 24.25 16.15 32.50
CA THR A 368 25.32 15.47 33.24
C THR A 368 24.91 15.39 34.71
N THR A 369 24.64 14.19 35.22
CA THR A 369 24.62 13.96 36.67
C THR A 369 25.35 12.66 36.98
N VAL A 370 26.26 12.79 37.94
CA VAL A 370 27.33 11.90 38.42
C VAL A 370 26.86 10.52 38.84
#